data_AF-A0A7C3H5T4-F1
#
_entry.id   AF-A0A7C3H5T4-F1
#
_cell.length_a   1.000
_cell.length_b   1.000
_cell.length_c   1.000
_cell.angle_alpha   90.00
_cell.angle_beta   90.00
_cell.angle_gamma   90.00
#
_symmetry.space_group_name_H-M   'P 1'
#
loop_
_entity.id
_entity.type
_entity.pdbx_description
1 polymer ?
#
loop_
_entity_poly.entity_id
_entity_poly.type
_entity_poly.pdbx_seq_one_letter_code
_entity_poly.pdbx_strand_id
1 'polypeptide(L)' 'MANVILHIDEDLDTEQCAALQKSLAMQEGVVTACINDQHHHLMVLDYDENATNSDHLLQQVESNGLHAELIGL' A
#
# COMPACT_ATOMS: atom_id res chain seq x y z
N MET A 1 4.36 -13.67 8.59
CA MET A 1 4.47 -12.21 8.36
C MET A 1 5.23 -12.03 7.09
N ALA A 2 4.69 -11.23 6.18
CA ALA A 2 5.28 -10.94 4.89
C ALA A 2 5.28 -9.42 4.66
N ASN A 3 6.12 -8.98 3.73
CA ASN A 3 6.20 -7.60 3.28
C ASN A 3 5.99 -7.56 1.77
N VAL A 4 5.52 -6.42 1.27
CA VAL A 4 5.36 -6.20 -0.17
C VAL A 4 5.60 -4.74 -0.50
N ILE A 5 6.13 -4.50 -1.70
CA ILE A 5 6.32 -3.15 -2.23
C ILE A 5 5.32 -2.91 -3.35
N LEU A 6 4.53 -1.85 -3.19
CA LEU A 6 3.62 -1.32 -4.19
C LEU A 6 4.24 -0.08 -4.84
N HIS A 7 4.28 -0.08 -6.16
CA HIS A 7 4.44 1.13 -6.97
C HIS A 7 3.07 1.75 -7.18
N ILE A 8 2.94 3.07 -7.11
CA ILE A 8 1.73 3.83 -7.41
C ILE A 8 2.07 4.79 -8.54
N ASP A 9 1.34 4.73 -9.65
CA ASP A 9 1.70 5.48 -10.85
C ASP A 9 1.33 6.97 -10.73
N GLU A 10 0.34 7.29 -9.89
CA GLU A 10 -0.06 8.67 -9.63
C GLU A 10 0.97 9.43 -8.79
N ASP A 11 1.12 10.72 -9.11
CA ASP A 11 1.88 11.65 -8.29
C ASP A 11 1.01 12.08 -7.10
N LEU A 12 1.19 11.39 -5.97
CA LEU A 12 0.45 11.66 -4.74
C LEU A 12 1.09 12.83 -3.97
N ASP A 13 0.25 13.80 -3.60
CA ASP A 13 0.64 14.80 -2.62
C ASP A 13 0.68 14.23 -1.20
N THR A 14 1.18 15.02 -0.24
CA THR A 14 1.31 14.60 1.15
C THR A 14 -0.03 14.23 1.80
N GLU A 15 -1.13 14.89 1.43
CA GLU A 15 -2.45 14.61 2.00
C GLU A 15 -3.01 13.29 1.44
N GLN A 16 -2.86 13.07 0.15
CA GLN A 16 -3.22 11.81 -0.52
C GLN A 16 -2.40 10.64 0.02
N CYS A 17 -1.09 10.83 0.23
CA CYS A 17 -0.22 9.83 0.85
C CYS A 17 -0.72 9.46 2.25
N ALA A 18 -0.98 10.45 3.11
CA ALA A 18 -1.46 10.21 4.46
C ALA A 18 -2.83 9.52 4.49
N ALA A 19 -3.73 9.90 3.58
CA ALA A 19 -5.04 9.26 3.44
C ALA A 19 -4.92 7.80 3.02
N LEU A 20 -4.06 7.50 2.02
CA LEU A 20 -3.82 6.14 1.54
C LEU A 20 -3.19 5.26 2.62
N GLN A 21 -2.15 5.75 3.30
CA GLN A 21 -1.53 5.05 4.42
C GLN A 21 -2.55 4.69 5.50
N LYS A 22 -3.39 5.66 5.88
CA LYS A 22 -4.42 5.43 6.89
C LYS A 22 -5.46 4.43 6.42
N SER A 23 -5.89 4.49 5.16
CA SER A 23 -6.86 3.56 4.56
C SER A 23 -6.35 2.13 4.61
N LEU A 24 -5.10 1.91 4.21
CA LEU A 24 -4.46 0.59 4.19
C LEU A 24 -4.14 0.08 5.60
N ALA A 25 -3.68 0.94 6.50
CA ALA A 25 -3.42 0.56 7.90
C ALA A 25 -4.68 0.12 8.66
N MET A 26 -5.89 0.48 8.18
CA MET A 26 -7.16 0.03 8.74
C MET A 26 -7.66 -1.29 8.13
N GLN A 27 -6.98 -1.83 7.11
CA GLN A 27 -7.35 -3.11 6.50
C GLN A 27 -6.99 -4.27 7.42
N GLU A 28 -7.87 -5.28 7.43
CA GLU A 28 -7.63 -6.50 8.19
C GLU A 28 -6.37 -7.20 7.68
N GLY A 29 -5.48 -7.57 8.62
CA GLY A 29 -4.22 -8.23 8.31
C GLY A 29 -3.07 -7.30 7.96
N VAL A 30 -3.28 -5.98 7.79
CA VAL A 30 -2.18 -5.02 7.62
C VAL A 30 -1.55 -4.71 8.98
N VAL A 31 -0.23 -4.85 9.05
CA VAL A 31 0.58 -4.55 10.25
C VAL A 31 1.17 -3.15 10.15
N THR A 32 1.74 -2.80 9.00
CA THR A 32 2.29 -1.46 8.74
C THR A 32 2.00 -1.03 7.31
N ALA A 33 1.87 0.28 7.11
CA ALA A 33 1.62 0.89 5.81
C ALA A 33 2.41 2.19 5.69
N CYS A 34 3.53 2.15 4.98
CA CYS A 34 4.50 3.24 4.92
C CYS A 34 4.73 3.69 3.48
N ILE A 35 4.51 4.97 3.19
CA ILE A 35 4.95 5.59 1.93
C ILE A 35 6.37 6.12 2.11
N ASN A 36 7.17 6.06 1.04
CA ASN A 36 8.52 6.60 1.03
C ASN A 36 8.48 8.12 0.85
N ASP A 37 8.97 8.87 1.85
CA ASP A 37 9.02 10.34 1.84
C ASP A 37 9.87 10.94 0.71
N GLN A 38 10.81 10.17 0.14
CA GLN A 38 11.61 10.60 -1.02
C GLN A 38 10.98 10.19 -2.36
N HIS A 39 10.09 9.20 -2.33
CA HIS A 39 9.45 8.60 -3.49
C HIS A 39 7.98 8.30 -3.17
N HIS A 40 7.09 9.30 -3.27
CA HIS A 40 5.68 9.17 -2.90
C HIS A 40 4.90 8.10 -3.67
N HIS A 41 5.46 7.59 -4.78
CA HIS A 41 4.97 6.48 -5.57
C HIS A 41 5.37 5.09 -5.03
N LEU A 42 6.15 5.01 -3.94
CA LEU A 42 6.57 3.73 -3.36
C LEU A 42 5.96 3.56 -1.99
N MET A 43 5.25 2.44 -1.82
CA MET A 43 4.64 2.06 -0.57
C MET A 43 5.12 0.68 -0.14
N VAL A 44 5.50 0.57 1.13
CA VAL A 44 5.87 -0.69 1.78
C VAL A 44 4.75 -1.09 2.73
N LEU A 45 4.26 -2.32 2.59
CA LEU A 45 3.24 -2.90 3.43
C LEU A 45 3.80 -4.13 4.14
N ASP A 46 3.73 -4.16 5.47
CA ASP A 46 3.87 -5.40 6.23
C ASP A 46 2.49 -5.96 6.55
N TYR A 47 2.29 -7.26 6.37
CA TYR A 47 1.00 -7.90 6.59
C TYR A 47 1.12 -9.32 7.16
N ASP A 48 0.02 -9.77 7.78
CA ASP A 48 -0.17 -11.16 8.19
C ASP A 48 -0.76 -11.97 7.04
N GLU A 49 0.06 -12.88 6.51
CA GLU A 49 -0.29 -13.80 5.41
C GLU A 49 -1.46 -14.75 5.73
N ASN A 50 -1.82 -14.90 7.01
CA ASN A 50 -3.00 -15.68 7.42
C ASN A 50 -4.31 -14.88 7.32
N ALA A 51 -4.22 -13.54 7.28
CA ALA A 51 -5.36 -12.64 7.29
C ALA A 51 -5.56 -11.93 5.92
N THR A 52 -4.48 -11.63 5.20
CA THR A 52 -4.54 -10.98 3.88
C THR A 52 -3.37 -11.41 2.98
N ASN A 53 -3.38 -10.98 1.72
CA ASN A 53 -2.31 -11.24 0.76
C ASN A 53 -2.02 -10.02 -0.13
N SER A 54 -0.87 -10.03 -0.80
CA SER A 54 -0.41 -8.94 -1.67
C SER A 54 -1.42 -8.55 -2.75
N ASP A 55 -2.11 -9.52 -3.35
CA ASP A 55 -3.07 -9.28 -4.42
C ASP A 55 -4.32 -8.56 -3.90
N HIS A 56 -4.78 -8.91 -2.70
CA HIS A 56 -5.89 -8.24 -2.04
C HIS A 56 -5.52 -6.80 -1.66
N LEU A 57 -4.31 -6.59 -1.14
CA LEU A 57 -3.80 -5.26 -0.82
C LEU A 57 -3.68 -4.38 -2.07
N LEU A 58 -3.19 -4.94 -3.19
CA LEU A 58 -3.15 -4.26 -4.47
C LEU A 58 -4.55 -3.82 -4.93
N GLN A 59 -5.53 -4.74 -4.90
CA GLN A 59 -6.91 -4.41 -5.28
C GLN A 59 -7.53 -3.31 -4.40
N GLN A 60 -7.19 -3.25 -3.12
CA GLN A 60 -7.63 -2.16 -2.25
C GLN A 60 -7.08 -0.81 -2.72
N VAL A 61 -5.81 -0.73 -3.10
CA VAL A 61 -5.23 0.50 -3.68
C VAL A 61 -5.93 0.86 -4.98
N GLU A 62 -6.14 -0.10 -5.87
CA GLU A 62 -6.83 0.13 -7.14
C GLU A 62 -8.28 0.59 -6.97
N SER A 63 -8.97 0.08 -5.94
CA SER A 63 -10.35 0.49 -5.63
C SER A 63 -10.47 1.95 -5.17
N ASN A 64 -9.36 2.58 -4.74
CA ASN A 64 -9.31 4.01 -4.44
C ASN A 64 -9.11 4.88 -5.70
N GLY A 65 -9.12 4.26 -6.90
CA GLY A 65 -8.96 4.93 -8.18
C GLY A 65 -7.50 5.24 -8.54
N LEU A 66 -6.55 4.57 -7.88
CA LEU A 66 -5.12 4.66 -8.13
C LEU A 66 -4.67 3.48 -8.99
N HIS A 67 -3.63 3.64 -9.78
CA HIS A 67 -2.98 2.54 -10.48
C HIS A 67 -1.76 2.13 -9.66
N ALA A 68 -1.74 0.88 -9.25
CA ALA A 68 -0.62 0.36 -8.48
C ALA A 68 -0.12 -0.96 -9.06
N GLU A 69 1.15 -1.26 -8.80
CA GLU A 69 1.80 -2.49 -9.26
C GLU A 69 2.62 -3.11 -8.13
N LEU A 70 2.64 -4.44 -8.09
CA LEU A 70 3.48 -5.22 -7.19
C LEU A 70 4.90 -5.30 -7.77
N ILE A 71 5.86 -4.64 -7.13
CA ILE A 71 7.25 -4.55 -7.63
C ILE A 71 8.28 -5.28 -6.74
N GLY A 72 7.85 -5.92 -5.65
CA GLY A 72 8.74 -6.74 -4.83
C GLY A 72 8.04 -7.55 -3.74
N LEU A 73 8.66 -8.70 -3.42
CA LEU A 73 8.39 -9.61 -2.29
C LEU A 73 9.58 -9.56 -1.33
#